data_AF-A0A239I8H5-F1
#
_entry.id   AF-A0A239I8H5-F1
#
_cell.length_a   1.000
_cell.length_b   1.000
_cell.length_c   1.000
_cell.angle_alpha   90.00
_cell.angle_beta   90.00
_cell.angle_gamma   90.00
#
_symmetry.space_group_name_H-M   'P 1'
#
loop_
_entity.id
_entity.type
_entity.pdbx_description
1 polymer ?
#
loop_
_entity_poly.entity_id
_entity_poly.type
_entity_poly.pdbx_seq_one_letter_code
_entity_poly.pdbx_strand_id
1 'polypeptide(L)'
;MPATDTDLVLAAQSGDVSSLGSLLTRHRAGQLAVAYGILGAGPDAEDAVQEAALVALRRIGDLRDPSAVGPWLRMIVRNACKMRLRGPVSTALDERVAATLPSSEPDPAELLEQHAARDWVWHALDGLSPSLRLVVMLRHFTGVTSYQDIADACAVPVGTVRSRLSEARRKLAEALLATADEAHDDVTARAAARRRSAEEAFVAMDRGHFASVLAEDWSPTVESFWPPGIQATGHAFLLRGMDNDLADGVGHKLTNVVASRDLDIWEFDLVSPPEDPTHCPPGAVWVQHRAGGLVQRARLFHLPRPTRVA
;
A
#
# COMPACT_ATOMS: atom_id res chain seq x y z
N MET A 1 -11.30 1.58 36.96
CA MET A 1 -12.42 1.54 35.99
C MET A 1 -11.87 0.99 34.68
N PRO A 2 -12.64 0.23 33.87
CA PRO A 2 -12.15 -0.14 32.54
C PRO A 2 -11.88 1.14 31.72
N ALA A 3 -10.79 1.14 30.95
CA ALA A 3 -10.42 2.28 30.10
C ALA A 3 -11.57 2.65 29.14
N THR A 4 -11.78 3.95 28.92
CA THR A 4 -12.80 4.41 27.98
C THR A 4 -12.33 4.19 26.55
N ASP A 5 -13.26 4.22 25.58
CA ASP A 5 -12.88 4.11 24.17
C ASP A 5 -11.95 5.26 23.73
N THR A 6 -12.17 6.45 24.28
CA THR A 6 -11.29 7.61 24.07
C THR A 6 -9.87 7.34 24.57
N ASP A 7 -9.71 6.81 25.78
CA ASP A 7 -8.39 6.50 26.35
C ASP A 7 -7.66 5.45 25.49
N LEU A 8 -8.37 4.40 25.06
CA LEU A 8 -7.83 3.35 24.21
C LEU A 8 -7.44 3.87 22.82
N VAL A 9 -8.18 4.82 22.25
CA VAL A 9 -7.82 5.42 20.95
C VAL A 9 -6.55 6.24 21.09
N LEU A 10 -6.46 7.09 22.11
CA LEU A 10 -5.27 7.93 22.32
C LEU A 10 -4.03 7.05 22.55
N ALA A 11 -4.15 5.98 23.35
CA ALA A 11 -3.07 5.02 23.54
C ALA A 11 -2.70 4.31 22.22
N ALA A 12 -3.69 3.86 21.44
CA ALA A 12 -3.44 3.24 20.13
C ALA A 12 -2.78 4.21 19.13
N GLN A 13 -3.11 5.50 19.16
CA GLN A 13 -2.47 6.54 18.36
C GLN A 13 -1.02 6.77 18.77
N SER A 14 -0.68 6.56 20.04
CA SER A 14 0.71 6.57 20.52
C SER A 14 1.47 5.25 20.30
N GLY A 15 0.86 4.24 19.67
CA GLY A 15 1.50 2.96 19.37
C GLY A 15 1.25 1.83 20.37
N ASP A 16 0.21 1.89 21.22
CA ASP A 16 -0.20 0.76 22.08
C ASP A 16 -1.11 -0.23 21.34
N VAL A 17 -0.59 -1.43 21.06
CA VAL A 17 -1.26 -2.43 20.18
C VAL A 17 -2.42 -3.02 20.93
N SER A 18 -2.21 -3.23 22.22
CA SER A 18 -3.17 -3.85 23.12
C SER A 18 -4.43 -2.99 23.23
N SER A 19 -4.26 -1.67 23.21
CA SER A 19 -5.37 -0.71 23.19
C SER A 19 -6.17 -0.78 21.89
N LEU A 20 -5.51 -0.85 20.72
CA LEU A 20 -6.21 -1.05 19.44
C LEU A 20 -6.91 -2.41 19.39
N GLY A 21 -6.25 -3.49 19.84
CA GLY A 21 -6.83 -4.83 19.90
C GLY A 21 -8.08 -4.86 20.79
N SER A 22 -8.06 -4.12 21.90
CA SER A 22 -9.19 -3.96 22.81
C SER A 22 -10.36 -3.22 22.14
N LEU A 23 -10.08 -2.13 21.40
CA LEU A 23 -11.09 -1.41 20.61
C LEU A 23 -11.73 -2.32 19.56
N LEU A 24 -10.91 -3.02 18.76
CA LEU A 24 -11.40 -3.92 17.72
C LEU A 24 -12.28 -5.03 18.29
N THR A 25 -11.86 -5.62 19.42
CA THR A 25 -12.63 -6.66 20.13
C THR A 25 -13.95 -6.11 20.64
N ARG A 26 -13.93 -4.95 21.31
CA ARG A 26 -15.12 -4.31 21.87
C ARG A 26 -16.15 -3.94 20.81
N HIS A 27 -15.71 -3.50 19.64
CA HIS A 27 -16.59 -3.08 18.54
C HIS A 27 -16.91 -4.20 17.55
N ARG A 28 -16.35 -5.41 17.71
CA ARG A 28 -16.46 -6.52 16.75
C ARG A 28 -17.90 -6.92 16.43
N ALA A 29 -18.78 -6.97 17.44
CA ALA A 29 -20.18 -7.36 17.22
C ALA A 29 -20.92 -6.37 16.31
N GLY A 30 -20.72 -5.06 16.51
CA GLY A 30 -21.31 -4.03 15.66
C GLY A 30 -20.73 -4.01 14.25
N GLN A 31 -19.43 -4.32 14.12
CA GLN A 31 -18.77 -4.50 12.83
C GLN A 31 -19.34 -5.69 12.04
N LEU A 32 -19.48 -6.86 12.68
CA LEU A 32 -20.08 -8.05 12.07
C LEU A 32 -21.54 -7.82 11.68
N ALA A 33 -22.32 -7.11 12.49
CA ALA A 33 -23.69 -6.76 12.14
C ALA A 33 -23.77 -5.93 10.83
N VAL A 34 -22.86 -4.97 10.65
CA VAL A 34 -22.76 -4.20 9.39
C VAL A 34 -22.37 -5.10 8.23
N ALA A 35 -21.36 -5.97 8.42
CA ALA A 35 -20.89 -6.86 7.37
C ALA A 35 -21.96 -7.87 6.93
N TYR A 36 -22.66 -8.50 7.89
CA TYR A 36 -23.77 -9.40 7.63
C TYR A 36 -24.93 -8.71 6.93
N GLY A 37 -25.20 -7.45 7.26
CA GLY A 37 -26.23 -6.66 6.57
C GLY A 37 -25.93 -6.39 5.09
N ILE A 38 -24.65 -6.45 4.68
CA ILE A 38 -24.22 -6.12 3.30
C ILE A 38 -23.91 -7.38 2.50
N LEU A 39 -23.19 -8.33 3.10
CA LEU A 39 -22.66 -9.53 2.42
C LEU A 39 -23.44 -10.80 2.77
N GLY A 40 -24.35 -10.74 3.75
CA GLY A 40 -24.93 -11.93 4.37
C GLY A 40 -24.01 -12.55 5.43
N ALA A 41 -24.57 -13.44 6.25
CA ALA A 41 -23.80 -14.19 7.23
C ALA A 41 -22.92 -15.23 6.52
N GLY A 42 -21.63 -15.22 6.79
CA GLY A 42 -20.69 -16.17 6.21
C GLY A 42 -19.24 -15.68 6.20
N PRO A 43 -18.35 -16.49 5.61
CA PRO A 43 -16.91 -16.22 5.62
C PRO A 43 -16.54 -14.84 5.07
N ASP A 44 -17.20 -14.38 4.00
CA ASP A 44 -16.90 -13.08 3.38
C ASP A 44 -17.12 -11.88 4.30
N ALA A 45 -18.11 -11.97 5.20
CA ALA A 45 -18.38 -10.91 6.16
C ALA A 45 -17.36 -10.90 7.31
N GLU A 46 -16.97 -12.06 7.81
CA GLU A 46 -15.90 -12.16 8.81
C GLU A 46 -14.58 -11.63 8.26
N ASP A 47 -14.27 -12.02 7.03
CA ASP A 47 -13.11 -11.57 6.28
C ASP A 47 -13.11 -10.03 6.09
N ALA A 48 -14.27 -9.44 5.79
CA ALA A 48 -14.39 -7.99 5.64
C ALA A 48 -14.13 -7.24 6.95
N VAL A 49 -14.54 -7.82 8.10
CA VAL A 49 -14.23 -7.28 9.43
C VAL A 49 -12.74 -7.41 9.74
N GLN A 50 -12.12 -8.54 9.41
CA GLN A 50 -10.67 -8.70 9.57
C GLN A 50 -9.87 -7.74 8.68
N GLU A 51 -10.33 -7.52 7.45
CA GLU A 51 -9.72 -6.55 6.55
C GLU A 51 -9.85 -5.12 7.09
N ALA A 52 -11.01 -4.79 7.65
CA ALA A 52 -11.25 -3.51 8.31
C ALA A 52 -10.33 -3.29 9.51
N ALA A 53 -9.96 -4.34 10.25
CA ALA A 53 -9.00 -4.26 11.35
C ALA A 53 -7.60 -3.80 10.88
N LEU A 54 -7.12 -4.28 9.73
CA LEU A 54 -5.85 -3.82 9.15
C LEU A 54 -5.93 -2.35 8.71
N VAL A 55 -7.05 -1.95 8.10
CA VAL A 55 -7.26 -0.55 7.73
C VAL A 55 -7.33 0.34 8.96
N ALA A 56 -7.98 -0.12 10.03
CA ALA A 56 -8.03 0.60 11.30
C ALA A 56 -6.63 0.74 11.91
N LEU A 57 -5.82 -0.32 11.91
CA LEU A 57 -4.43 -0.26 12.36
C LEU A 57 -3.62 0.80 11.60
N ARG A 58 -3.72 0.84 10.27
CA ARG A 58 -2.99 1.84 9.45
C ARG A 58 -3.47 3.27 9.68
N ARG A 59 -4.77 3.44 9.95
CA ARG A 59 -5.45 4.75 9.91
C ARG A 59 -5.90 5.26 11.28
N ILE A 60 -5.56 4.59 12.37
CA ILE A 60 -5.98 5.01 13.72
C ILE A 60 -5.45 6.41 14.05
N GLY A 61 -4.25 6.76 13.56
CA GLY A 61 -3.70 8.12 13.64
C GLY A 61 -4.49 9.18 12.88
N ASP A 62 -5.31 8.80 11.88
CA ASP A 62 -6.15 9.73 11.13
C ASP A 62 -7.46 10.09 11.89
N LEU A 63 -7.79 9.37 12.97
CA LEU A 63 -9.04 9.56 13.72
C LEU A 63 -8.94 10.78 14.63
N ARG A 64 -9.48 11.91 14.16
CA ARG A 64 -9.42 13.20 14.88
C ARG A 64 -10.26 13.27 16.15
N ASP A 65 -11.40 12.60 16.16
CA ASP A 65 -12.28 12.52 17.32
C ASP A 65 -12.25 11.10 17.89
N PRO A 66 -11.48 10.85 18.96
CA PRO A 66 -11.43 9.56 19.62
C PRO A 66 -12.78 8.99 20.05
N SER A 67 -13.76 9.84 20.35
CA SER A 67 -15.09 9.38 20.76
C SER A 67 -15.88 8.76 19.60
N ALA A 68 -15.50 9.05 18.35
CA ALA A 68 -16.15 8.58 17.14
C ALA A 68 -15.64 7.22 16.63
N VAL A 69 -14.82 6.50 17.41
CA VAL A 69 -14.19 5.22 17.00
C VAL A 69 -15.19 4.16 16.55
N GLY A 70 -16.33 4.04 17.24
CA GLY A 70 -17.37 3.07 16.89
C GLY A 70 -17.94 3.30 15.48
N PRO A 71 -18.51 4.48 15.18
CA PRO A 71 -18.94 4.85 13.83
C PRO A 71 -17.83 4.74 12.76
N TRP A 72 -16.61 5.16 13.09
CA TRP A 72 -15.46 5.08 12.19
C TRP A 72 -15.11 3.63 11.80
N LEU A 73 -15.03 2.71 12.77
CA LEU A 73 -14.81 1.29 12.49
C LEU A 73 -15.92 0.68 11.62
N ARG A 74 -17.19 1.04 11.86
CA ARG A 74 -18.31 0.59 11.03
C ARG A 74 -18.25 1.14 9.60
N MET A 75 -17.73 2.36 9.42
CA MET A 75 -17.50 2.95 8.10
C MET A 75 -16.44 2.16 7.33
N ILE A 76 -15.33 1.82 7.99
CA ILE A 76 -14.27 1.01 7.38
C ILE A 76 -14.81 -0.35 6.92
N VAL A 77 -15.55 -1.04 7.79
CA VAL A 77 -16.18 -2.34 7.45
C VAL A 77 -17.12 -2.20 6.26
N ARG A 78 -17.98 -1.17 6.25
CA ARG A 78 -18.88 -0.91 5.13
C ARG A 78 -18.12 -0.75 3.81
N ASN A 79 -16.98 -0.08 3.83
CA ASN A 79 -16.14 0.10 2.65
C ASN A 79 -15.49 -1.23 2.21
N ALA A 80 -14.97 -2.02 3.15
CA ALA A 80 -14.45 -3.36 2.86
C ALA A 80 -15.53 -4.27 2.22
N CYS A 81 -16.76 -4.23 2.74
CA CYS A 81 -17.89 -4.97 2.15
C CYS A 81 -18.22 -4.49 0.73
N LYS A 82 -18.28 -3.18 0.50
CA LYS A 82 -18.52 -2.62 -0.84
C LYS A 82 -17.43 -3.03 -1.84
N MET A 83 -16.17 -3.01 -1.41
CA MET A 83 -15.04 -3.44 -2.24
C MET A 83 -15.20 -4.91 -2.69
N ARG A 84 -15.72 -5.77 -1.81
CA ARG A 84 -15.99 -7.18 -2.14
C ARG A 84 -17.16 -7.37 -3.11
N LEU A 85 -18.21 -6.58 -2.95
CA LEU A 85 -19.38 -6.63 -3.86
C LEU A 85 -19.06 -6.13 -5.27
N ARG A 86 -18.01 -5.32 -5.46
CA ARG A 86 -17.67 -4.72 -6.75
C ARG A 86 -17.17 -5.70 -7.82
N GLY A 87 -16.92 -6.98 -7.50
CA GLY A 87 -16.46 -7.97 -8.50
C GLY A 87 -15.20 -7.54 -9.27
N PRO A 88 -14.76 -8.26 -10.31
CA PRO A 88 -13.56 -7.91 -11.10
C PRO A 88 -13.72 -6.65 -11.97
N VAL A 89 -14.86 -5.95 -11.94
CA VAL A 89 -15.16 -4.88 -12.89
C VAL A 89 -15.98 -3.80 -12.19
N SER A 90 -15.31 -2.76 -11.67
CA SER A 90 -15.78 -1.36 -11.70
C SER A 90 -14.82 -0.47 -10.90
N THR A 91 -13.86 0.12 -11.61
CA THR A 91 -12.97 1.19 -11.17
C THR A 91 -13.63 2.53 -11.46
N ALA A 92 -14.35 3.11 -10.49
CA ALA A 92 -14.66 4.55 -10.46
C ALA A 92 -15.52 4.93 -9.24
N LEU A 93 -15.01 4.80 -8.00
CA LEU A 93 -15.46 5.67 -6.91
C LEU A 93 -14.57 5.48 -5.66
N ASP A 94 -13.40 6.12 -5.62
CA ASP A 94 -12.65 6.30 -4.36
C ASP A 94 -12.05 7.69 -4.15
N GLU A 95 -12.26 8.65 -5.06
CA GLU A 95 -11.81 10.04 -4.84
C GLU A 95 -12.84 10.92 -4.10
N ARG A 96 -14.12 10.57 -4.08
CA ARG A 96 -15.18 11.48 -3.57
C ARG A 96 -15.45 11.38 -2.06
N VAL A 97 -14.82 10.45 -1.33
CA VAL A 97 -15.05 10.28 0.13
C VAL A 97 -13.78 10.53 0.95
N ALA A 98 -12.61 10.64 0.31
CA ALA A 98 -11.43 11.26 0.94
C ALA A 98 -11.68 12.74 1.30
N ALA A 99 -12.64 13.38 0.63
CA ALA A 99 -13.05 14.77 0.85
C ALA A 99 -13.88 15.03 2.13
N THR A 100 -14.18 14.01 2.94
CA THR A 100 -14.89 14.20 4.22
C THR A 100 -13.97 14.33 5.43
N LEU A 101 -12.65 14.30 5.23
CA LEU A 101 -11.67 14.74 6.23
C LEU A 101 -11.29 16.19 5.90
N PRO A 102 -11.45 17.16 6.82
CA PRO A 102 -11.01 18.53 6.56
C PRO A 102 -9.50 18.54 6.26
N SER A 103 -9.06 18.87 5.04
CA SER A 103 -7.64 19.06 4.75
C SER A 103 -7.17 20.35 5.41
N SER A 104 -6.54 20.22 6.56
CA SER A 104 -5.65 21.22 7.13
C SER A 104 -4.31 20.51 7.27
N GLU A 105 -3.25 21.13 6.75
CA GLU A 105 -1.89 20.63 6.88
C GLU A 105 -1.60 20.38 8.37
N PRO A 106 -1.20 19.15 8.78
CA PRO A 106 -0.94 18.85 10.18
C PRO A 106 0.31 19.59 10.67
N ASP A 107 0.28 20.00 11.93
CA ASP A 107 1.41 20.58 12.66
C ASP A 107 2.61 19.60 12.61
N PRO A 108 3.85 20.07 12.36
CA PRO A 108 5.07 19.25 12.48
C PRO A 108 5.17 18.38 13.75
N ALA A 109 4.59 18.81 14.88
CA ALA A 109 4.52 18.01 16.10
C ALA A 109 3.49 16.86 16.02
N GLU A 110 2.34 17.08 15.38
CA GLU A 110 1.29 16.07 15.14
C GLU A 110 1.74 15.01 14.11
N LEU A 111 2.61 15.39 13.17
CA LEU A 111 3.26 14.46 12.23
C LEU A 111 4.19 13.47 12.95
N LEU A 112 4.87 13.89 14.01
CA LEU A 112 5.80 13.05 14.77
C LEU A 112 5.06 11.96 15.58
N GLU A 113 3.91 12.30 16.16
CA GLU A 113 3.08 11.33 16.91
C GLU A 113 2.38 10.32 15.98
N GLN A 114 1.96 10.74 14.78
CA GLN A 114 1.46 9.82 13.74
C GLN A 114 2.53 8.84 13.22
N HIS A 115 3.82 9.12 13.42
CA HIS A 115 4.93 8.25 12.99
C HIS A 115 5.14 7.05 13.92
N ALA A 116 4.95 7.20 15.24
CA ALA A 116 5.06 6.09 16.19
C ALA A 116 4.05 4.97 15.86
N ALA A 117 2.80 5.35 15.54
CA ALA A 117 1.77 4.43 15.04
C ALA A 117 1.97 3.97 13.58
N ARG A 118 3.08 4.32 12.92
CA ARG A 118 3.46 3.75 11.61
C ARG A 118 4.66 2.82 11.73
N ASP A 119 5.59 3.09 12.65
CA ASP A 119 6.85 2.33 12.78
C ASP A 119 6.63 0.86 13.19
N TRP A 120 5.81 0.61 14.20
CA TRP A 120 5.39 -0.74 14.63
C TRP A 120 4.67 -1.56 13.54
N VAL A 121 3.80 -0.95 12.71
CA VAL A 121 3.14 -1.63 11.59
C VAL A 121 4.18 -2.07 10.58
N TRP A 122 5.12 -1.17 10.25
CA TRP A 122 6.19 -1.50 9.32
C TRP A 122 7.13 -2.57 9.87
N HIS A 123 7.40 -2.54 11.17
CA HIS A 123 8.18 -3.58 11.83
C HIS A 123 7.47 -4.94 11.79
N ALA A 124 6.18 -5.00 12.10
CA ALA A 124 5.37 -6.21 11.97
C ALA A 124 5.31 -6.71 10.52
N LEU A 125 5.24 -5.80 9.54
CA LEU A 125 5.36 -6.13 8.11
C LEU A 125 6.73 -6.71 7.77
N ASP A 126 7.81 -6.17 8.35
CA ASP A 126 9.17 -6.69 8.17
C ASP A 126 9.32 -8.11 8.75
N GLY A 127 8.48 -8.53 9.71
CA GLY A 127 8.39 -9.92 10.19
C GLY A 127 7.71 -10.91 9.22
N LEU A 128 7.00 -10.43 8.20
CA LEU A 128 6.35 -11.30 7.21
C LEU A 128 7.36 -11.87 6.20
N SER A 129 7.03 -13.01 5.58
CA SER A 129 7.79 -13.47 4.41
C SER A 129 7.61 -12.48 3.24
N PRO A 130 8.59 -12.33 2.33
CA PRO A 130 8.51 -11.35 1.24
C PRO A 130 7.21 -11.43 0.42
N SER A 131 6.73 -12.64 0.14
CA SER A 131 5.49 -12.87 -0.61
C SER A 131 4.22 -12.43 0.12
N LEU A 132 4.20 -12.54 1.46
CA LEU A 132 3.08 -12.09 2.29
C LEU A 132 3.12 -10.56 2.46
N ARG A 133 4.32 -10.02 2.68
CA ARG A 133 4.55 -8.58 2.80
C ARG A 133 4.11 -7.84 1.55
N LEU A 134 4.49 -8.33 0.37
CA LEU A 134 4.16 -7.71 -0.91
C LEU A 134 2.64 -7.57 -1.11
N VAL A 135 1.85 -8.63 -0.88
CA VAL A 135 0.41 -8.56 -1.10
C VAL A 135 -0.28 -7.61 -0.11
N VAL A 136 0.23 -7.50 1.12
CA VAL A 136 -0.29 -6.55 2.12
C VAL A 136 0.08 -5.12 1.74
N MET A 137 1.32 -4.87 1.35
CA MET A 137 1.78 -3.56 0.90
C MET A 137 0.97 -3.06 -0.30
N LEU A 138 0.79 -3.89 -1.33
CA LEU A 138 -0.05 -3.54 -2.49
C LEU A 138 -1.50 -3.27 -2.05
N ARG A 139 -2.13 -4.19 -1.32
CA ARG A 139 -3.55 -4.03 -0.94
C ARG A 139 -3.82 -2.80 -0.10
N HIS A 140 -2.92 -2.47 0.83
CA HIS A 140 -3.22 -1.55 1.90
C HIS A 140 -2.42 -0.26 1.87
N PHE A 141 -1.34 -0.15 1.09
CA PHE A 141 -0.47 1.02 1.08
C PHE A 141 -0.29 1.63 -0.31
N THR A 142 -0.80 1.00 -1.36
CA THR A 142 -0.77 1.49 -2.74
C THR A 142 -2.18 1.69 -3.30
N GLY A 143 -2.29 2.25 -4.50
CA GLY A 143 -3.53 2.33 -5.29
C GLY A 143 -3.96 1.00 -5.92
N VAL A 144 -3.11 -0.04 -5.88
CA VAL A 144 -3.39 -1.38 -6.43
C VAL A 144 -4.24 -2.19 -5.44
N THR A 145 -5.51 -1.84 -5.35
CA THR A 145 -6.39 -2.37 -4.30
C THR A 145 -7.16 -3.62 -4.73
N SER A 146 -7.42 -3.86 -6.02
CA SER A 146 -8.21 -5.03 -6.44
C SER A 146 -7.40 -6.33 -6.33
N TYR A 147 -8.05 -7.44 -5.98
CA TYR A 147 -7.34 -8.73 -5.89
C TYR A 147 -6.78 -9.19 -7.24
N GLN A 148 -7.43 -8.79 -8.35
CA GLN A 148 -6.97 -9.14 -9.68
C GLN A 148 -5.71 -8.34 -10.03
N ASP A 149 -5.69 -7.03 -9.80
CA ASP A 149 -4.50 -6.22 -10.07
C ASP A 149 -3.32 -6.63 -9.20
N ILE A 150 -3.57 -6.99 -7.92
CA ILE A 150 -2.52 -7.54 -7.05
C ILE A 150 -2.00 -8.88 -7.58
N ALA A 151 -2.89 -9.74 -8.10
CA ALA A 151 -2.53 -11.03 -8.69
C ALA A 151 -1.62 -10.84 -9.91
N ASP A 152 -1.97 -9.90 -10.78
CA ASP A 152 -1.22 -9.55 -11.98
C ASP A 152 0.13 -8.89 -11.64
N ALA A 153 0.13 -7.94 -10.69
CA ALA A 153 1.34 -7.30 -10.18
C ALA A 153 2.30 -8.30 -9.48
N CYS A 154 1.76 -9.37 -8.88
CA CYS A 154 2.56 -10.42 -8.25
C CYS A 154 2.86 -11.61 -9.17
N ALA A 155 2.25 -11.69 -10.36
CA ALA A 155 2.23 -12.85 -11.25
C ALA A 155 1.86 -14.16 -10.53
N VAL A 156 0.75 -14.15 -9.76
CA VAL A 156 0.20 -15.32 -9.08
C VAL A 156 -1.31 -15.41 -9.29
N PRO A 157 -1.95 -16.58 -9.09
CA PRO A 157 -3.40 -16.68 -9.15
C PRO A 157 -4.10 -15.79 -8.10
N VAL A 158 -5.27 -15.25 -8.43
CA VAL A 158 -6.09 -14.45 -7.50
C VAL A 158 -6.44 -15.21 -6.21
N GLY A 159 -6.62 -16.53 -6.28
CA GLY A 159 -6.82 -17.39 -5.11
C GLY A 159 -5.60 -17.40 -4.17
N THR A 160 -4.39 -17.32 -4.73
CA THR A 160 -3.14 -17.21 -3.97
C THR A 160 -3.01 -15.85 -3.30
N VAL A 161 -3.48 -14.76 -3.92
CA VAL A 161 -3.55 -13.44 -3.26
C VAL A 161 -4.45 -13.51 -2.03
N ARG A 162 -5.64 -14.11 -2.15
CA ARG A 162 -6.57 -14.26 -1.03
C ARG A 162 -5.98 -15.08 0.11
N SER A 163 -5.37 -16.23 -0.18
CA SER A 163 -4.76 -17.08 0.85
C SER A 163 -3.57 -16.39 1.51
N ARG A 164 -2.72 -15.71 0.75
CA ARG A 164 -1.60 -14.92 1.29
C ARG A 164 -2.07 -13.77 2.17
N LEU A 165 -3.09 -13.01 1.76
CA LEU A 165 -3.64 -11.94 2.60
C LEU A 165 -4.24 -12.50 3.90
N SER A 166 -4.91 -13.65 3.85
CA SER A 166 -5.42 -14.32 5.06
C SER A 166 -4.28 -14.76 6.00
N GLU A 167 -3.25 -15.41 5.46
CA GLU A 167 -2.09 -15.82 6.24
C GLU A 167 -1.33 -14.62 6.81
N ALA A 168 -1.16 -13.56 6.01
CA ALA A 168 -0.49 -12.33 6.43
C ALA A 168 -1.24 -11.63 7.57
N ARG A 169 -2.58 -11.61 7.54
CA ARG A 169 -3.40 -11.09 8.65
C ARG A 169 -3.12 -11.82 9.95
N ARG A 170 -3.11 -13.15 9.93
CA ARG A 170 -2.83 -13.97 11.12
C ARG A 170 -1.43 -13.68 11.65
N LYS A 171 -0.42 -13.66 10.78
CA LYS A 171 0.97 -13.40 11.16
C LYS A 171 1.21 -11.97 11.65
N LEU A 172 0.53 -10.98 11.07
CA LEU A 172 0.58 -9.60 11.56
C LEU A 172 -0.02 -9.48 12.95
N ALA A 173 -1.16 -10.12 13.22
CA ALA A 173 -1.74 -10.13 14.55
C ALA A 173 -0.79 -10.76 15.58
N GLU A 174 -0.13 -11.87 15.24
CA GLU A 174 0.89 -12.52 16.07
C GLU A 174 2.11 -11.61 16.31
N ALA A 175 2.64 -10.99 15.25
CA ALA A 175 3.81 -10.11 15.32
C ALA A 175 3.53 -8.86 16.15
N LEU A 176 2.40 -8.20 15.94
CA LEU A 176 2.01 -7.00 16.68
C LEU A 176 1.81 -7.29 18.18
N LEU A 177 1.29 -8.46 18.54
CA LEU A 177 1.20 -8.86 19.96
C LEU A 177 2.58 -9.13 20.58
N ALA A 178 3.56 -9.57 19.79
CA ALA A 178 4.89 -9.89 20.28
C ALA A 178 5.80 -8.66 20.42
N THR A 179 5.61 -7.62 19.60
CA THR A 179 6.50 -6.44 19.53
C THR A 179 5.94 -5.20 20.24
N ALA A 180 4.88 -5.37 21.05
CA ALA A 180 4.22 -4.26 21.74
C ALA A 180 5.13 -3.48 22.73
N ASP A 181 6.24 -4.09 23.17
CA ASP A 181 7.18 -3.52 24.16
C ASP A 181 8.60 -3.27 23.61
N GLU A 182 8.85 -3.44 22.30
CA GLU A 182 10.20 -3.31 21.73
C GLU A 182 10.48 -1.91 21.16
N ALA A 183 11.73 -1.45 21.29
CA ALA A 183 12.18 -0.24 20.61
C ALA A 183 12.29 -0.54 19.11
N HIS A 184 11.50 0.16 18.31
CA HIS A 184 11.42 -0.08 16.88
C HIS A 184 12.56 0.65 16.17
N ASP A 185 13.25 -0.04 15.24
CA ASP A 185 14.23 0.58 14.33
C ASP A 185 13.62 1.82 13.67
N ASP A 186 14.47 2.75 13.19
CA ASP A 186 14.05 3.99 12.52
C ASP A 186 13.45 3.73 11.13
N VAL A 187 12.28 3.06 11.10
CA VAL A 187 11.57 2.68 9.90
C VAL A 187 11.08 3.93 9.17
N THR A 188 10.66 4.96 9.90
CA THR A 188 10.30 6.25 9.33
C THR A 188 11.48 6.91 8.59
N ALA A 189 12.69 6.98 9.16
CA ALA A 189 13.83 7.53 8.43
C ALA A 189 14.20 6.68 7.21
N ARG A 190 14.09 5.35 7.30
CA ARG A 190 14.29 4.48 6.14
C ARG A 190 13.27 4.76 5.03
N ALA A 191 11.97 4.85 5.37
CA ALA A 191 10.91 5.14 4.42
C ALA A 191 11.11 6.53 3.79
N ALA A 192 11.48 7.53 4.58
CA ALA A 192 11.77 8.88 4.11
C ALA A 192 13.01 8.92 3.19
N ALA A 193 14.08 8.18 3.53
CA ALA A 193 15.25 8.05 2.69
C ALA A 193 14.93 7.37 1.36
N ARG A 194 14.16 6.26 1.39
CA ARG A 194 13.70 5.55 0.19
C ARG A 194 12.84 6.42 -0.72
N ARG A 195 11.99 7.25 -0.13
CA ARG A 195 11.18 8.22 -0.88
C ARG A 195 12.05 9.27 -1.57
N ARG A 196 13.02 9.87 -0.87
CA ARG A 196 13.95 10.85 -1.48
C ARG A 196 14.72 10.25 -2.65
N SER A 197 15.28 9.05 -2.49
CA SER A 197 15.99 8.36 -3.57
C SER A 197 15.08 8.09 -4.78
N ALA A 198 13.80 7.75 -4.55
CA ALA A 198 12.84 7.58 -5.65
C ALA A 198 12.54 8.91 -6.36
N GLU A 199 12.34 10.00 -5.62
CA GLU A 199 12.12 11.34 -6.19
C GLU A 199 13.31 11.79 -7.03
N GLU A 200 14.54 11.60 -6.53
CA GLU A 200 15.78 11.87 -7.26
C GLU A 200 15.91 11.00 -8.52
N ALA A 201 15.55 9.72 -8.43
CA ALA A 201 15.56 8.80 -9.57
C ALA A 201 14.63 9.25 -10.69
N PHE A 202 13.39 9.67 -10.38
CA PHE A 202 12.46 10.16 -11.39
C PHE A 202 12.92 11.48 -12.03
N VAL A 203 13.50 12.39 -11.24
CA VAL A 203 14.10 13.61 -11.79
C VAL A 203 15.28 13.29 -12.73
N ALA A 204 16.07 12.28 -12.41
CA ALA A 204 17.15 11.82 -13.27
C ALA A 204 16.62 11.14 -14.55
N MET A 205 15.55 10.34 -14.45
CA MET A 205 14.88 9.70 -15.60
C MET A 205 14.39 10.75 -16.60
N ASP A 206 13.62 11.75 -16.14
CA ASP A 206 13.08 12.82 -16.99
C ASP A 206 14.18 13.67 -17.67
N ARG A 207 15.40 13.67 -17.11
CA ARG A 207 16.56 14.40 -17.65
C ARG A 207 17.46 13.53 -18.54
N GLY A 208 17.08 12.28 -18.82
CA GLY A 208 17.88 11.34 -19.62
C GLY A 208 19.11 10.79 -18.89
N HIS A 209 19.15 10.85 -17.55
CA HIS A 209 20.26 10.38 -16.72
C HIS A 209 19.96 9.04 -16.03
N PHE A 210 19.01 8.25 -16.54
CA PHE A 210 18.58 7.00 -15.90
C PHE A 210 19.71 5.97 -15.70
N ALA A 211 20.74 5.98 -16.55
CA ALA A 211 21.92 5.13 -16.39
C ALA A 211 22.67 5.34 -15.07
N SER A 212 22.70 6.57 -14.54
CA SER A 212 23.33 6.86 -13.25
C SER A 212 22.57 6.21 -12.08
N VAL A 213 21.23 6.34 -12.09
CA VAL A 213 20.33 5.70 -11.12
C VAL A 213 20.52 4.18 -11.11
N LEU A 214 20.57 3.56 -12.28
CA LEU A 214 20.76 2.11 -12.38
C LEU A 214 22.15 1.67 -11.90
N ALA A 215 23.20 2.45 -12.16
CA ALA A 215 24.55 2.13 -11.72
C ALA A 215 24.72 2.21 -10.19
N GLU A 216 24.01 3.13 -9.54
CA GLU A 216 24.11 3.36 -8.09
C GLU A 216 23.25 2.39 -7.28
N ASP A 217 22.01 2.16 -7.71
CA ASP A 217 20.99 1.50 -6.88
C ASP A 217 20.57 0.11 -7.37
N TRP A 218 20.93 -0.27 -8.60
CA TRP A 218 20.45 -1.50 -9.23
C TRP A 218 21.61 -2.47 -9.50
N SER A 219 21.36 -3.75 -9.23
CA SER A 219 22.30 -4.82 -9.55
C SER A 219 22.64 -4.83 -11.05
N PRO A 220 23.91 -5.00 -11.46
CA PRO A 220 24.27 -5.17 -12.87
C PRO A 220 23.60 -6.37 -13.53
N THR A 221 23.17 -7.34 -12.73
CA THR A 221 22.45 -8.55 -13.14
C THR A 221 20.98 -8.54 -12.71
N VAL A 222 20.39 -7.36 -12.53
CA VAL A 222 18.98 -7.22 -12.13
C VAL A 222 18.07 -8.00 -13.07
N GLU A 223 17.15 -8.77 -12.50
CA GLU A 223 16.08 -9.42 -13.25
C GLU A 223 14.88 -8.47 -13.36
N SER A 224 14.45 -8.16 -14.58
CA SER A 224 13.31 -7.27 -14.82
C SER A 224 12.18 -8.00 -15.55
N PHE A 225 10.94 -7.74 -15.15
CA PHE A 225 9.73 -8.37 -15.68
C PHE A 225 8.75 -7.30 -16.15
N TRP A 226 8.26 -7.43 -17.38
CA TRP A 226 7.47 -6.39 -18.06
C TRP A 226 6.25 -7.01 -18.74
N PRO A 227 5.09 -6.32 -18.80
CA PRO A 227 3.96 -6.76 -19.60
C PRO A 227 4.29 -6.78 -21.10
N PRO A 228 3.78 -7.75 -21.90
CA PRO A 228 2.89 -8.85 -21.53
C PRO A 228 3.65 -10.17 -21.19
N GLY A 229 4.75 -10.10 -20.44
CA GLY A 229 5.52 -11.28 -19.99
C GLY A 229 6.98 -11.30 -20.42
N ILE A 230 7.53 -10.15 -20.81
CA ILE A 230 8.94 -10.01 -21.18
C ILE A 230 9.80 -10.10 -19.91
N GLN A 231 10.87 -10.89 -19.98
CA GLN A 231 11.90 -10.95 -18.95
C GLN A 231 13.24 -10.51 -19.56
N ALA A 232 13.97 -9.67 -18.84
CA ALA A 232 15.30 -9.23 -19.23
C ALA A 232 16.25 -9.19 -18.03
N THR A 233 17.53 -9.37 -18.30
CA THR A 233 18.60 -9.31 -17.29
C THR A 233 19.54 -8.16 -17.59
N GLY A 234 19.91 -7.41 -16.54
CA GLY A 234 20.79 -6.25 -16.62
C GLY A 234 20.11 -4.99 -17.16
N HIS A 235 20.89 -3.91 -17.27
CA HIS A 235 20.35 -2.56 -17.49
C HIS A 235 19.93 -2.25 -18.93
N ALA A 236 20.41 -3.02 -19.92
CA ALA A 236 20.26 -2.65 -21.32
C ALA A 236 18.80 -2.57 -21.78
N PHE A 237 17.91 -3.41 -21.25
CA PHE A 237 16.49 -3.34 -21.58
C PHE A 237 15.81 -2.12 -20.94
N LEU A 238 16.12 -1.84 -19.67
CA LEU A 238 15.61 -0.69 -18.92
C LEU A 238 15.98 0.63 -19.60
N LEU A 239 17.24 0.77 -20.00
CA LEU A 239 17.76 1.96 -20.67
C LEU A 239 17.08 2.20 -22.01
N ARG A 240 16.99 1.17 -22.86
CA ARG A 240 16.28 1.29 -24.14
C ARG A 240 14.81 1.64 -23.97
N GLY A 241 14.15 1.09 -22.96
CA GLY A 241 12.75 1.42 -22.66
C GLY A 241 12.59 2.90 -22.31
N MET A 242 13.44 3.40 -21.41
CA MET A 242 13.44 4.81 -21.03
C MET A 242 13.78 5.75 -22.18
N ASP A 243 14.79 5.42 -22.99
CA ASP A 243 15.18 6.23 -24.15
C ASP A 243 14.03 6.32 -25.16
N ASN A 244 13.27 5.24 -25.36
CA ASN A 244 12.09 5.24 -26.21
C ASN A 244 10.96 6.10 -25.62
N ASP A 245 10.64 5.93 -24.33
CA ASP A 245 9.63 6.73 -23.64
C ASP A 245 9.92 8.24 -23.80
N LEU A 246 11.17 8.66 -23.56
CA LEU A 246 11.59 10.06 -23.70
C LEU A 246 11.54 10.53 -25.16
N ALA A 247 11.91 9.69 -26.13
CA ALA A 247 11.84 10.02 -27.55
C ALA A 247 10.39 10.18 -28.03
N ASP A 248 9.46 9.42 -27.46
CA ASP A 248 8.03 9.49 -27.72
C ASP A 248 7.33 10.62 -26.91
N GLY A 249 8.09 11.41 -26.12
CA GLY A 249 7.57 12.53 -25.35
C GLY A 249 6.79 12.13 -24.09
N VAL A 250 6.98 10.90 -23.62
CA VAL A 250 6.36 10.38 -22.39
C VAL A 250 7.07 10.96 -21.17
N GLY A 251 6.30 11.52 -20.25
CA GLY A 251 6.79 11.95 -18.93
C GLY A 251 6.41 10.96 -17.83
N HIS A 252 7.17 10.97 -16.74
CA HIS A 252 6.90 10.11 -15.57
C HIS A 252 6.67 10.95 -14.33
N LYS A 253 5.54 10.76 -13.64
CA LYS A 253 5.25 11.50 -12.40
C LYS A 253 5.08 10.56 -11.23
N LEU A 254 6.05 10.53 -10.33
CA LEU A 254 5.97 9.75 -9.09
C LEU A 254 4.78 10.23 -8.23
N THR A 255 3.89 9.31 -7.87
CA THR A 255 2.68 9.60 -7.08
C THR A 255 2.74 9.01 -5.67
N ASN A 256 3.39 7.86 -5.49
CA ASN A 256 3.52 7.22 -4.19
C ASN A 256 4.78 6.35 -4.09
N VAL A 257 5.35 6.25 -2.88
CA VAL A 257 6.47 5.37 -2.57
C VAL A 257 6.16 4.63 -1.29
N VAL A 258 6.21 3.31 -1.35
CA VAL A 258 5.98 2.41 -0.24
C VAL A 258 7.20 1.51 -0.08
N ALA A 259 7.88 1.58 1.06
CA ALA A 259 9.14 0.88 1.27
C ALA A 259 9.16 0.09 2.57
N SER A 260 9.70 -1.13 2.49
CA SER A 260 10.04 -1.96 3.64
C SER A 260 11.55 -2.28 3.61
N ARG A 261 12.00 -3.25 4.41
CA ARG A 261 13.43 -3.62 4.48
C ARG A 261 14.06 -4.01 3.14
N ASP A 262 13.33 -4.74 2.33
CA ASP A 262 13.79 -5.49 1.16
C ASP A 262 12.87 -5.32 -0.06
N LEU A 263 11.90 -4.41 0.04
CA LEU A 263 10.87 -4.19 -0.98
C LEU A 263 10.58 -2.70 -1.10
N ASP A 264 10.71 -2.15 -2.31
CA ASP A 264 10.24 -0.82 -2.67
C ASP A 264 9.13 -0.95 -3.71
N ILE A 265 8.04 -0.21 -3.52
CA ILE A 265 6.95 -0.08 -4.49
C ILE A 265 6.82 1.38 -4.88
N TRP A 266 6.99 1.68 -6.16
CA TRP A 266 6.81 3.03 -6.70
C TRP A 266 5.57 3.05 -7.57
N GLU A 267 4.64 3.96 -7.29
CA GLU A 267 3.50 4.25 -8.15
C GLU A 267 3.74 5.58 -8.85
N PHE A 268 3.42 5.63 -10.14
CA PHE A 268 3.66 6.81 -10.95
C PHE A 268 2.69 6.88 -12.13
N ASP A 269 2.37 8.10 -12.53
CA ASP A 269 1.61 8.37 -13.74
C ASP A 269 2.55 8.35 -14.94
N LEU A 270 2.05 7.79 -16.04
CA LEU A 270 2.68 7.88 -17.35
C LEU A 270 1.96 8.96 -18.14
N VAL A 271 2.65 10.09 -18.31
CA VAL A 271 2.10 11.28 -18.98
C VAL A 271 2.32 11.10 -20.47
N SER A 272 1.26 10.71 -21.18
CA SER A 272 1.30 10.58 -22.64
C SER A 272 1.50 11.94 -23.31
N PRO A 273 2.16 11.99 -24.49
CA PRO A 273 2.32 13.22 -25.26
C PRO A 273 0.95 13.83 -25.63
N PRO A 274 0.81 15.17 -25.68
CA PRO A 274 -0.45 15.85 -26.00
C PRO A 274 -1.07 15.44 -27.35
N GLU A 275 -0.23 15.11 -28.32
CA GLU A 275 -0.59 14.68 -29.68
C GLU A 275 -1.06 13.22 -29.76
N ASP A 276 -0.67 12.37 -28.81
CA ASP A 276 -1.19 11.00 -28.65
C ASP A 276 -1.52 10.73 -27.17
N PRO A 277 -2.67 11.22 -26.67
CA PRO A 277 -3.10 11.05 -25.28
C PRO A 277 -3.38 9.58 -24.89
N THR A 278 -3.30 8.66 -25.85
CA THR A 278 -3.53 7.23 -25.64
C THR A 278 -2.28 6.39 -25.79
N HIS A 279 -1.11 7.01 -25.93
CA HIS A 279 0.16 6.32 -26.09
C HIS A 279 0.46 5.36 -24.93
N CYS A 280 0.42 5.86 -23.69
CA CYS A 280 0.71 5.07 -22.48
C CYS A 280 -0.55 4.64 -21.72
N PRO A 281 -0.49 3.58 -20.89
CA PRO A 281 -1.46 3.38 -19.83
C PRO A 281 -1.46 4.58 -18.85
N PRO A 282 -2.50 4.75 -18.02
CA PRO A 282 -2.65 5.94 -17.16
C PRO A 282 -1.57 6.04 -16.08
N GLY A 283 -0.95 4.93 -15.73
CA GLY A 283 0.14 4.88 -14.77
C GLY A 283 0.69 3.47 -14.65
N ALA A 284 1.71 3.33 -13.82
CA ALA A 284 2.37 2.07 -13.60
C ALA A 284 2.89 1.95 -12.16
N VAL A 285 3.21 0.71 -11.80
CA VAL A 285 3.73 0.33 -10.50
C VAL A 285 4.99 -0.50 -10.69
N TRP A 286 6.09 -0.03 -10.10
CA TRP A 286 7.33 -0.77 -9.98
C TRP A 286 7.35 -1.50 -8.65
N VAL A 287 7.41 -2.84 -8.69
CA VAL A 287 7.68 -3.68 -7.51
C VAL A 287 9.14 -4.11 -7.54
N GLN A 288 9.95 -3.63 -6.59
CA GLN A 288 11.40 -3.77 -6.58
C GLN A 288 11.85 -4.53 -5.32
N HIS A 289 12.42 -5.71 -5.52
CA HIS A 289 13.02 -6.50 -4.45
C HIS A 289 14.51 -6.17 -4.33
N ARG A 290 14.97 -5.96 -3.10
CA ARG A 290 16.33 -5.57 -2.79
C ARG A 290 17.06 -6.63 -1.98
N ALA A 291 18.36 -6.75 -2.24
CA ALA A 291 19.28 -7.49 -1.40
C ALA A 291 20.67 -6.83 -1.44
N GLY A 292 21.32 -6.71 -0.28
CA GLY A 292 22.61 -6.04 -0.16
C GLY A 292 22.55 -4.54 -0.53
N GLY A 293 21.41 -3.88 -0.28
CA GLY A 293 21.20 -2.48 -0.62
C GLY A 293 20.75 -2.23 -2.07
N LEU A 294 21.00 -3.16 -3.00
CA LEU A 294 20.71 -3.01 -4.42
C LEU A 294 19.38 -3.65 -4.83
N VAL A 295 18.73 -3.11 -5.86
CA VAL A 295 17.59 -3.74 -6.55
C VAL A 295 18.08 -4.95 -7.32
N GLN A 296 17.60 -6.14 -6.95
CA GLN A 296 17.97 -7.41 -7.57
C GLN A 296 16.93 -7.90 -8.55
N ARG A 297 15.66 -7.60 -8.28
CA ARG A 297 14.54 -7.95 -9.13
C ARG A 297 13.55 -6.82 -9.16
N ALA A 298 13.03 -6.52 -10.32
CA ALA A 298 12.02 -5.49 -10.48
C ALA A 298 10.93 -5.94 -11.46
N ARG A 299 9.68 -5.59 -11.18
CA ARG A 299 8.54 -5.91 -12.02
C ARG A 299 7.72 -4.65 -12.27
N LEU A 300 7.42 -4.39 -13.53
CA LEU A 300 6.51 -3.34 -13.93
C LEU A 300 5.09 -3.91 -14.07
N PHE A 301 4.12 -3.19 -13.52
CA PHE A 301 2.70 -3.45 -13.69
C PHE A 301 2.03 -2.18 -14.21
N HIS A 302 1.29 -2.26 -15.32
CA HIS A 302 0.53 -1.12 -15.84
C HIS A 302 -0.84 -1.06 -15.18
N LEU A 303 -1.22 0.12 -14.68
CA LEU A 303 -2.55 0.32 -14.13
C LEU A 303 -3.59 0.20 -15.25
N PRO A 304 -4.70 -0.53 -15.02
CA PRO A 304 -5.75 -0.66 -16.02
C PRO A 304 -6.39 0.70 -16.30
N ARG A 305 -6.76 0.96 -17.56
CA ARG A 305 -7.54 2.15 -17.90
C ARG A 305 -8.91 2.08 -17.22
N PRO A 306 -9.38 3.16 -16.56
CA PRO A 306 -10.74 3.19 -16.04
C PRO A 306 -11.71 2.98 -17.20
N THR A 307 -12.59 1.98 -17.08
CA THR A 307 -13.64 1.76 -18.06
C THR A 307 -14.59 2.95 -18.04
N ARG A 308 -14.69 3.69 -19.15
CA ARG A 308 -15.72 4.73 -19.27
C ARG A 308 -17.08 4.08 -19.10
N VAL A 309 -17.81 4.46 -18.05
CA VAL A 309 -19.22 4.14 -17.90
C VAL A 309 -19.95 4.89 -19.01
N ALA A 310 -20.56 4.15 -19.93
CA ALA A 310 -21.45 4.67 -20.96
C ALA A 310 -22.79 5.11 -20.35
#